data_AF-A0A3B3YVC8-F1
#
_entry.id   AF-A0A3B3YVC8-F1
#
_cell.length_a   1.000
_cell.length_b   1.000
_cell.length_c   1.000
_cell.angle_alpha   90.00
_cell.angle_beta   90.00
_cell.angle_gamma   90.00
#
_symmetry.space_group_name_H-M   'P 1'
#
loop_
_entity.id
_entity.type
_entity.pdbx_description
1 polymer ?
#
loop_
_entity_poly.entity_id
_entity_poly.type
_entity_poly.pdbx_seq_one_letter_code
_entity_poly.pdbx_strand_id
1 'polypeptide(L)'
;MTVFSFCVCVCVCFTVLADNHVNNICSTWGTQHFKTFDGDVFQFPGLCEYNLVKDCRKSENKFSVHIRREENDGNITISYVVVTISENTFTLTKTEVAENENPVTLPHYSGGVKVEESTFYIKLRATKVGIIVMWNREDAVMVEVSNTYQNQTCGLCGDYNGVPVYDEFMDNGFKMTPIEFGIKHRVHLPNDGCKDPHVEDDESKTNVSDSCKAFQIFHGDSWSSCAGLISAEAFIQACVVDMCACNNGTSDLCICSTMSEFSRQCSHAGGQPPNWRRPDFCGKQCAYNMRFEESAFPCMDTCTHQDTRLVCEDHKTDGCFCPPGTVFDDISERGCIPRSECQCKHDRIYDSGEVYRHEKTNCTCSEGKWECETFERPATCAVEEGSHFTTFDGTTYAFHGNCIYTLAKVESKVNSVSFFIVDK
;
A
#
# COMPACT_ATOMS: atom_id res chain seq x y z
N MET A 1 56.85 -15.52 -4.42
CA MET A 1 56.03 -14.34 -4.04
C MET A 1 54.89 -14.25 -5.02
N THR A 2 53.76 -14.87 -4.68
CA THR A 2 52.59 -14.98 -5.55
C THR A 2 51.61 -13.92 -5.10
N VAL A 3 51.35 -12.91 -5.94
CA VAL A 3 50.42 -11.82 -5.64
C VAL A 3 49.03 -12.26 -6.09
N PHE A 4 48.14 -12.51 -5.14
CA PHE A 4 46.72 -12.73 -5.41
C PHE A 4 46.04 -11.38 -5.62
N SER A 5 45.50 -11.16 -6.82
CA SER A 5 44.64 -10.03 -7.13
C SER A 5 43.22 -10.36 -6.65
N PHE A 6 42.80 -9.80 -5.52
CA PHE A 6 41.40 -9.84 -5.08
C PHE A 6 40.59 -8.85 -5.91
N CYS A 7 39.71 -9.37 -6.78
CA CYS A 7 38.68 -8.58 -7.42
C CYS A 7 37.53 -8.41 -6.42
N VAL A 8 37.49 -7.26 -5.73
CA VAL A 8 36.38 -6.92 -4.85
C VAL A 8 35.22 -6.48 -5.73
N CYS A 9 34.19 -7.32 -5.82
CA CYS A 9 32.92 -6.96 -6.44
C CYS A 9 32.22 -5.98 -5.48
N VAL A 10 32.36 -4.68 -5.74
CA VAL A 10 31.61 -3.64 -5.03
C VAL A 10 30.17 -3.73 -5.52
N CYS A 11 29.30 -4.34 -4.71
CA CYS A 11 27.86 -4.23 -4.89
C CYS A 11 27.49 -2.76 -4.64
N VAL A 12 27.35 -1.99 -5.72
CA VAL A 12 26.83 -0.63 -5.64
C VAL A 12 25.35 -0.76 -5.31
N CYS A 13 25.03 -0.68 -4.02
CA CYS A 13 23.66 -0.52 -3.58
C CYS A 13 23.20 0.84 -4.12
N PHE A 14 22.35 0.86 -5.13
CA PHE A 14 21.63 2.06 -5.51
C PHE A 14 20.74 2.40 -4.33
N THR A 15 21.19 3.31 -3.46
CA THR A 15 20.29 4.06 -2.61
C THR A 15 19.44 4.87 -3.56
N VAL A 16 18.24 4.37 -3.87
CA VAL A 16 17.16 5.23 -4.36
C VAL A 16 17.01 6.27 -3.26
N LEU A 17 17.45 7.50 -3.54
CA LEU A 17 17.10 8.65 -2.71
C LEU A 17 15.59 8.65 -2.68
N ALA A 18 15.00 8.27 -1.55
CA ALA A 18 13.59 8.50 -1.31
C ALA A 18 13.42 10.02 -1.42
N ASP A 19 12.75 10.46 -2.48
CA ASP A 19 12.41 11.86 -2.64
C ASP A 19 11.49 12.23 -1.47
N ASN A 20 11.72 13.39 -0.86
CA ASN A 20 11.00 13.79 0.34
C ASN A 20 9.59 14.24 -0.06
N HIS A 21 8.65 13.31 -0.13
CA HIS A 21 7.26 13.54 -0.52
C HIS A 21 6.37 14.05 0.62
N VAL A 22 6.93 14.45 1.78
CA VAL A 22 6.12 14.92 2.93
C VAL A 22 5.21 16.09 2.59
N ASN A 23 5.65 16.94 1.66
CA ASN A 23 4.88 18.11 1.23
C ASN A 23 3.78 17.76 0.21
N ASN A 24 3.67 16.50 -0.20
CA ASN A 24 2.62 16.01 -1.08
C ASN A 24 1.48 15.36 -0.31
N ILE A 25 1.57 15.37 1.03
CA ILE A 25 0.64 14.69 1.91
C ILE A 25 -0.10 15.67 2.81
N CYS A 26 -1.42 15.59 2.70
CA CYS A 26 -2.34 16.09 3.70
C CYS A 26 -2.83 14.93 4.58
N SER A 27 -3.07 15.22 5.86
CA SER A 27 -3.66 14.23 6.76
C SER A 27 -4.60 14.84 7.78
N THR A 28 -5.49 14.02 8.30
CA THR A 28 -6.23 14.27 9.55
C THR A 28 -6.07 13.05 10.44
N TRP A 29 -6.00 13.24 11.75
CA TRP A 29 -5.85 12.17 12.74
C TRP A 29 -6.46 12.58 14.07
N GLY A 30 -6.61 11.62 14.98
CA GLY A 30 -7.17 11.87 16.30
C GLY A 30 -8.57 12.46 16.21
N THR A 31 -8.90 13.32 17.16
CA THR A 31 -10.26 13.87 17.30
C THR A 31 -10.52 15.04 16.35
N GLN A 32 -9.52 15.88 16.08
CA GLN A 32 -9.72 17.17 15.40
C GLN A 32 -8.48 17.74 14.68
N HIS A 33 -7.39 16.99 14.56
CA HIS A 33 -6.15 17.52 13.97
C HIS A 33 -6.16 17.36 12.46
N PHE A 34 -5.60 18.37 11.80
CA PHE A 34 -5.37 18.41 10.35
C PHE A 34 -3.95 18.88 10.09
N LYS A 35 -3.36 18.36 9.02
CA LYS A 35 -2.09 18.83 8.43
C LYS A 35 -2.33 19.13 6.95
N THR A 36 -2.05 20.35 6.51
CA THR A 36 -2.11 20.73 5.07
C THR A 36 -0.97 20.10 4.28
N PHE A 37 -1.03 20.21 2.94
CA PHE A 37 0.08 19.80 2.08
C PHE A 37 1.37 20.59 2.37
N ASP A 38 1.23 21.87 2.70
CA ASP A 38 2.34 22.79 2.95
C ASP A 38 2.87 22.73 4.39
N GLY A 39 2.27 21.88 5.23
CA GLY A 39 2.82 21.47 6.53
C GLY A 39 2.11 22.03 7.75
N ASP A 40 1.02 22.78 7.58
CA ASP A 40 0.34 23.45 8.69
C ASP A 40 -0.52 22.49 9.49
N VAL A 41 -0.24 22.42 10.79
CA VAL A 41 -1.05 21.66 11.74
C VAL A 41 -2.02 22.58 12.44
N PHE A 42 -3.31 22.27 12.34
CA PHE A 42 -4.38 23.02 12.99
C PHE A 42 -5.48 22.11 13.53
N GLN A 43 -6.31 22.67 14.40
CA GLN A 43 -7.43 21.96 15.03
C GLN A 43 -8.77 22.47 14.49
N PHE A 44 -9.65 21.54 14.15
CA PHE A 44 -11.01 21.84 13.72
C PHE A 44 -12.01 20.75 14.17
N PRO A 45 -12.82 20.99 15.22
CA PRO A 45 -13.78 20.03 15.78
C PRO A 45 -15.11 19.97 15.01
N GLY A 46 -15.08 19.94 13.69
CA GLY A 46 -16.28 19.82 12.86
C GLY A 46 -16.81 18.38 12.78
N LEU A 47 -18.12 18.19 12.93
CA LEU A 47 -18.80 16.89 12.82
C LEU A 47 -19.66 16.73 11.55
N CYS A 48 -19.77 17.77 10.72
CA CYS A 48 -20.43 17.70 9.42
C CYS A 48 -19.57 16.95 8.38
N GLU A 49 -20.09 16.85 7.16
CA GLU A 49 -19.25 16.48 6.02
C GLU A 49 -18.42 17.70 5.59
N TYR A 50 -17.11 17.51 5.44
CA TYR A 50 -16.18 18.55 5.02
C TYR A 50 -15.36 18.10 3.82
N ASN A 51 -15.07 19.07 2.94
CA ASN A 51 -14.13 18.88 1.84
C ASN A 51 -12.71 18.84 2.40
N LEU A 52 -12.14 17.64 2.51
CA LEU A 52 -10.75 17.47 2.91
C LEU A 52 -9.84 18.04 1.82
N VAL A 53 -10.01 17.58 0.58
CA VAL A 53 -9.29 18.12 -0.59
C VAL A 53 -10.07 17.87 -1.87
N LYS A 54 -10.03 18.85 -2.77
CA LYS A 54 -10.61 18.79 -4.11
C LYS A 54 -9.70 19.43 -5.13
N ASP A 55 -9.73 18.93 -6.37
CA ASP A 55 -9.19 19.64 -7.54
C ASP A 55 -10.10 20.82 -7.89
N CYS A 56 -9.58 22.04 -7.74
CA CYS A 56 -10.33 23.29 -7.88
C CYS A 56 -9.94 24.05 -9.17
N ARG A 57 -9.34 23.35 -10.14
CA ARG A 57 -9.15 23.88 -11.50
C ARG A 57 -10.49 24.23 -12.14
N LYS A 58 -10.55 25.42 -12.74
CA LYS A 58 -11.78 26.03 -13.29
C LYS A 58 -12.47 25.23 -14.40
N SER A 59 -11.80 24.27 -15.04
CA SER A 59 -12.33 23.56 -16.22
C SER A 59 -12.59 22.07 -16.04
N GLU A 60 -11.96 21.40 -15.07
CA GLU A 60 -12.08 19.95 -14.86
C GLU A 60 -11.75 19.58 -13.40
N ASN A 61 -12.76 19.27 -12.58
CA ASN A 61 -12.53 18.72 -11.24
C ASN A 61 -12.21 17.22 -11.39
N LYS A 62 -10.95 16.82 -11.29
CA LYS A 62 -10.58 15.40 -11.49
C LYS A 62 -10.87 14.52 -10.27
N PHE A 63 -10.85 15.10 -9.07
CA PHE A 63 -11.14 14.37 -7.84
C PHE A 63 -11.69 15.27 -6.72
N SER A 64 -12.33 14.65 -5.74
CA SER A 64 -12.59 15.21 -4.41
C SER A 64 -12.54 14.12 -3.34
N VAL A 65 -12.13 14.50 -2.14
CA VAL A 65 -12.12 13.66 -0.94
C VAL A 65 -12.87 14.40 0.14
N HIS A 66 -13.99 13.83 0.59
CA HIS A 66 -14.76 14.34 1.70
C HIS A 66 -14.69 13.37 2.87
N ILE A 67 -14.78 13.92 4.08
CA ILE A 67 -14.80 13.12 5.31
C ILE A 67 -15.99 13.56 6.15
N ARG A 68 -16.54 12.62 6.92
CA ARG A 68 -17.50 12.92 7.98
C ARG A 68 -17.05 12.27 9.28
N ARG A 69 -16.94 13.06 10.34
CA ARG A 69 -16.70 12.57 11.69
C ARG A 69 -18.00 12.22 12.39
N GLU A 70 -17.91 11.29 13.34
CA GLU A 70 -18.99 10.91 14.23
C GLU A 70 -18.48 10.88 15.67
N GLU A 71 -19.33 11.28 16.61
CA GLU A 71 -19.07 11.18 18.03
C GLU A 71 -19.99 10.11 18.62
N ASN A 72 -19.38 9.08 19.23
CA ASN A 72 -20.08 8.00 19.92
C ASN A 72 -19.53 7.89 21.34
N ASP A 73 -20.34 8.20 22.35
CA ASP A 73 -19.96 8.17 23.77
C ASP A 73 -18.66 8.95 24.10
N GLY A 74 -18.48 10.11 23.47
CA GLY A 74 -17.30 10.97 23.62
C GLY A 74 -16.08 10.52 22.81
N ASN A 75 -16.16 9.42 22.05
CA ASN A 75 -15.13 9.00 21.11
C ASN A 75 -15.43 9.54 19.72
N ILE A 76 -14.54 10.38 19.20
CA ILE A 76 -14.65 10.97 17.86
C ILE A 76 -13.85 10.11 16.87
N THR A 77 -14.55 9.58 15.87
CA THR A 77 -13.93 8.80 14.78
C THR A 77 -14.44 9.29 13.42
N ILE A 78 -13.89 8.75 12.34
CA ILE A 78 -14.40 9.01 10.99
C ILE A 78 -15.48 7.98 10.70
N SER A 79 -16.68 8.46 10.36
CA SER A 79 -17.84 7.63 10.02
C SER A 79 -17.65 7.05 8.61
N TYR A 80 -17.32 7.92 7.66
CA TYR A 80 -17.06 7.55 6.28
C TYR A 80 -16.08 8.52 5.60
N VAL A 81 -15.49 8.02 4.51
CA VAL A 81 -14.69 8.80 3.55
C VAL A 81 -15.33 8.64 2.18
N VAL A 82 -15.63 9.75 1.50
CA VAL A 82 -16.15 9.74 0.13
C VAL A 82 -15.05 10.23 -0.80
N VAL A 83 -14.68 9.40 -1.77
CA VAL A 83 -13.69 9.74 -2.79
C VAL A 83 -14.37 9.73 -4.15
N THR A 84 -14.44 10.89 -4.79
CA THR A 84 -14.93 11.00 -6.17
C THR A 84 -13.75 11.11 -7.11
N ILE A 85 -13.71 10.27 -8.13
CA ILE A 85 -12.71 10.30 -9.21
C ILE A 85 -13.47 10.47 -10.53
N SER A 86 -13.32 11.65 -11.15
CA SER A 86 -14.15 12.06 -12.28
C SER A 86 -15.66 11.96 -11.95
N GLU A 87 -16.38 11.00 -12.53
CA GLU A 87 -17.82 10.78 -12.28
C GLU A 87 -18.11 9.63 -11.30
N ASN A 88 -17.11 8.81 -10.96
CA ASN A 88 -17.29 7.65 -10.09
C ASN A 88 -17.06 8.04 -8.63
N THR A 89 -17.99 7.65 -7.76
CA THR A 89 -17.93 7.92 -6.31
C THR A 89 -17.70 6.64 -5.53
N PHE A 90 -16.68 6.63 -4.68
CA PHE A 90 -16.33 5.56 -3.77
C PHE A 90 -16.64 5.99 -2.34
N THR A 91 -17.56 5.29 -1.69
CA THR A 91 -17.87 5.51 -0.27
C THR A 91 -17.19 4.42 0.55
N LEU A 92 -16.28 4.84 1.42
CA LEU A 92 -15.56 3.96 2.33
C LEU A 92 -16.19 4.09 3.71
N THR A 93 -16.67 2.99 4.26
CA THR A 93 -17.09 2.90 5.67
C THR A 93 -16.17 1.93 6.42
N LYS A 94 -16.36 1.80 7.74
CA LYS A 94 -15.53 0.90 8.57
C LYS A 94 -15.62 -0.56 8.12
N THR A 95 -16.73 -0.95 7.50
CA THR A 95 -17.05 -2.35 7.19
C THR A 95 -17.17 -2.66 5.70
N GLU A 96 -17.49 -1.67 4.88
CA GLU A 96 -17.77 -1.88 3.46
C GLU A 96 -17.24 -0.75 2.58
N VAL A 97 -16.98 -1.08 1.31
CA VAL A 97 -16.70 -0.14 0.25
C VAL A 97 -17.81 -0.25 -0.79
N ALA A 98 -18.33 0.90 -1.23
CA ALA A 98 -19.31 0.98 -2.30
C ALA A 98 -18.82 1.87 -3.44
N GLU A 99 -19.04 1.46 -4.68
CA GLU A 99 -18.87 2.28 -5.88
C GLU A 99 -20.25 2.67 -6.42
N ASN A 100 -20.53 3.97 -6.50
CA ASN A 100 -21.82 4.51 -6.94
C ASN A 100 -23.01 3.84 -6.22
N GLU A 101 -22.93 3.80 -4.89
CA GLU A 101 -23.92 3.19 -3.97
C GLU A 101 -24.03 1.66 -4.03
N ASN A 102 -23.25 0.98 -4.87
CA ASN A 102 -23.24 -0.48 -4.96
C ASN A 102 -22.06 -1.05 -4.18
N PRO A 103 -22.28 -1.94 -3.19
CA PRO A 103 -21.20 -2.60 -2.46
C PRO A 103 -20.28 -3.40 -3.40
N VAL A 104 -18.97 -3.33 -3.15
CA VAL A 104 -17.95 -4.05 -3.90
C VAL A 104 -17.06 -4.89 -2.98
N THR A 105 -16.53 -5.98 -3.52
CA THR A 105 -15.58 -6.86 -2.82
C THR A 105 -14.15 -6.41 -3.11
N LEU A 106 -13.29 -6.34 -2.09
CA LEU A 106 -11.89 -5.96 -2.25
C LEU A 106 -10.99 -7.18 -2.52
N PRO A 107 -9.89 -7.03 -3.29
CA PRO A 107 -9.49 -5.83 -4.00
C PRO A 107 -10.39 -5.53 -5.21
N HIS A 108 -10.73 -4.26 -5.41
CA HIS A 108 -11.62 -3.80 -6.48
C HIS A 108 -10.87 -2.92 -7.47
N TYR A 109 -11.15 -3.10 -8.76
CA TYR A 109 -10.52 -2.34 -9.85
C TYR A 109 -11.59 -1.82 -10.80
N SER A 110 -11.73 -0.50 -10.91
CA SER A 110 -12.73 0.12 -11.79
C SER A 110 -12.22 1.48 -12.28
N GLY A 111 -12.37 1.75 -13.58
CA GLY A 111 -12.06 3.09 -14.14
C GLY A 111 -10.61 3.57 -13.98
N GLY A 112 -9.65 2.67 -13.72
CA GLY A 112 -8.26 3.06 -13.39
C GLY A 112 -8.04 3.43 -11.91
N VAL A 113 -9.04 3.17 -11.07
CA VAL A 113 -8.99 3.19 -9.61
C VAL A 113 -8.83 1.77 -9.10
N LYS A 114 -7.89 1.58 -8.18
CA LYS A 114 -7.70 0.35 -7.40
C LYS A 114 -8.08 0.65 -5.95
N VAL A 115 -8.91 -0.19 -5.35
CA VAL A 115 -9.21 -0.15 -3.91
C VAL A 115 -8.76 -1.47 -3.30
N GLU A 116 -7.96 -1.41 -2.25
CA GLU A 116 -7.43 -2.58 -1.55
C GLU A 116 -7.51 -2.41 -0.03
N GLU A 117 -7.57 -3.53 0.67
CA GLU A 117 -7.58 -3.61 2.12
C GLU A 117 -6.29 -4.27 2.61
N SER A 118 -5.74 -3.70 3.67
CA SER A 118 -4.71 -4.31 4.51
C SER A 118 -5.27 -4.51 5.92
N THR A 119 -4.47 -5.04 6.84
CA THR A 119 -4.91 -5.29 8.23
C THR A 119 -5.53 -4.06 8.91
N PHE A 120 -5.03 -2.86 8.62
CA PHE A 120 -5.50 -1.63 9.28
C PHE A 120 -6.06 -0.58 8.32
N TYR A 121 -5.75 -0.65 7.02
CA TYR A 121 -6.07 0.42 6.08
C TYR A 121 -6.95 -0.03 4.93
N ILE A 122 -7.86 0.85 4.52
CA ILE A 122 -8.40 0.87 3.16
C ILE A 122 -7.55 1.86 2.36
N LYS A 123 -7.00 1.40 1.24
CA LYS A 123 -6.19 2.20 0.32
C LYS A 123 -6.88 2.28 -1.03
N LEU A 124 -7.15 3.50 -1.48
CA LEU A 124 -7.65 3.80 -2.82
C LEU A 124 -6.54 4.51 -3.60
N ARG A 125 -6.19 3.97 -4.78
CA ARG A 125 -5.19 4.55 -5.68
C ARG A 125 -5.81 4.78 -7.05
N ALA A 126 -5.71 6.01 -7.55
CA ALA A 126 -6.07 6.37 -8.92
C ALA A 126 -4.83 6.85 -9.68
N THR A 127 -4.03 5.92 -10.20
CA THR A 127 -2.69 6.20 -10.76
C THR A 127 -2.70 7.23 -11.89
N LYS A 128 -3.71 7.20 -12.77
CA LYS A 128 -3.83 8.16 -13.88
C LYS A 128 -4.19 9.58 -13.41
N VAL A 129 -4.91 9.68 -12.31
CA VAL A 129 -5.28 10.96 -11.70
C VAL A 129 -4.17 11.46 -10.80
N GLY A 130 -3.35 10.57 -10.24
CA GLY A 130 -2.23 10.90 -9.37
C GLY A 130 -2.67 11.21 -7.94
N ILE A 131 -3.61 10.41 -7.40
CA ILE A 131 -4.07 10.51 -6.01
C ILE A 131 -4.07 9.15 -5.33
N ILE A 132 -3.67 9.15 -4.05
CA ILE A 132 -3.79 8.00 -3.13
C ILE A 132 -4.51 8.48 -1.87
N VAL A 133 -5.54 7.74 -1.46
CA VAL A 133 -6.27 7.97 -0.20
C VAL A 133 -6.11 6.73 0.67
N MET A 134 -5.65 6.93 1.91
CA MET A 134 -5.47 5.87 2.90
C MET A 134 -6.21 6.21 4.19
N TRP A 135 -7.11 5.32 4.63
CA TRP A 135 -7.88 5.48 5.86
C TRP A 135 -7.69 4.28 6.78
N ASN A 136 -7.36 4.53 8.06
CA ASN A 136 -7.13 3.48 9.06
C ASN A 136 -8.41 2.87 9.66
N ARG A 137 -9.59 3.14 9.07
CA ARG A 137 -10.93 2.73 9.58
C ARG A 137 -11.31 3.30 10.95
N GLU A 138 -10.50 4.18 11.50
CA GLU A 138 -10.69 4.80 12.81
C GLU A 138 -10.73 6.32 12.61
N ASP A 139 -9.63 7.00 12.90
CA ASP A 139 -9.54 8.44 13.08
C ASP A 139 -8.59 9.15 12.10
N ALA A 140 -7.84 8.39 11.29
CA ALA A 140 -6.75 8.91 10.47
C ALA A 140 -6.95 8.67 8.97
N VAL A 141 -7.03 9.77 8.21
CA VAL A 141 -7.03 9.76 6.74
C VAL A 141 -5.80 10.49 6.23
N MET A 142 -5.14 9.93 5.23
CA MET A 142 -4.05 10.55 4.49
C MET A 142 -4.40 10.62 3.02
N VAL A 143 -4.12 11.76 2.43
CA VAL A 143 -4.25 11.98 1.00
C VAL A 143 -2.91 12.41 0.45
N GLU A 144 -2.40 11.65 -0.51
CA GLU A 144 -1.21 11.99 -1.29
C GLU A 144 -1.63 12.38 -2.70
N VAL A 145 -1.10 13.50 -3.20
CA VAL A 145 -1.39 14.01 -4.54
C VAL A 145 -0.12 14.23 -5.34
N SER A 146 -0.20 14.05 -6.66
CA SER A 146 0.90 14.36 -7.57
C SER A 146 1.24 15.86 -7.56
N ASN A 147 2.53 16.19 -7.68
CA ASN A 147 3.04 17.56 -7.82
C ASN A 147 2.36 18.37 -8.95
N THR A 148 1.69 17.70 -9.90
CA THR A 148 0.91 18.38 -10.94
C THR A 148 -0.26 19.20 -10.39
N TYR A 149 -0.69 18.97 -9.15
CA TYR A 149 -1.77 19.69 -8.49
C TYR A 149 -1.31 20.91 -7.67
N GLN A 150 -0.03 21.30 -7.76
CA GLN A 150 0.43 22.52 -7.09
C GLN A 150 -0.41 23.73 -7.51
N ASN A 151 -0.82 24.56 -6.54
CA ASN A 151 -1.72 25.71 -6.70
C ASN A 151 -3.11 25.37 -7.27
N GLN A 152 -3.54 24.11 -7.19
CA GLN A 152 -4.77 23.63 -7.85
C GLN A 152 -5.71 22.92 -6.89
N THR A 153 -5.32 22.72 -5.62
CA THR A 153 -6.20 22.13 -4.62
C THR A 153 -7.00 23.19 -3.89
N CYS A 154 -8.12 22.78 -3.30
CA CYS A 154 -8.78 23.54 -2.24
C CYS A 154 -9.52 22.60 -1.29
N GLY A 155 -9.76 23.02 -0.05
CA GLY A 155 -10.23 22.15 1.02
C GLY A 155 -9.48 22.41 2.32
N LEU A 156 -9.75 21.59 3.33
CA LEU A 156 -9.01 21.61 4.60
C LEU A 156 -7.51 21.32 4.43
N CYS A 157 -7.09 20.70 3.32
CA CYS A 157 -5.70 20.43 3.00
C CYS A 157 -4.92 21.61 2.40
N GLY A 158 -5.55 22.78 2.19
CA GLY A 158 -4.90 23.94 1.60
C GLY A 158 -4.85 23.92 0.06
N ASP A 159 -4.09 24.86 -0.51
CA ASP A 159 -3.98 25.11 -1.96
C ASP A 159 -2.75 24.47 -2.62
N TYR A 160 -1.85 23.90 -1.81
CA TYR A 160 -0.66 23.15 -2.22
C TYR A 160 0.31 24.01 -3.03
N ASN A 161 0.67 25.17 -2.51
CA ASN A 161 1.51 26.15 -3.22
C ASN A 161 2.99 26.17 -2.75
N GLY A 162 3.32 25.45 -1.68
CA GLY A 162 4.65 25.35 -1.08
C GLY A 162 4.99 26.43 -0.06
N VAL A 163 4.03 27.26 0.36
CA VAL A 163 4.22 28.38 1.30
C VAL A 163 3.47 28.06 2.61
N PRO A 164 4.17 27.91 3.75
CA PRO A 164 3.51 27.54 5.00
C PRO A 164 2.82 28.72 5.73
N VAL A 165 1.73 28.40 6.46
CA VAL A 165 0.97 29.15 7.49
C VAL A 165 0.23 30.40 7.04
N TYR A 166 0.81 31.18 6.14
CA TYR A 166 0.38 32.56 5.95
C TYR A 166 -0.70 32.74 4.91
N ASP A 167 -0.94 31.82 3.98
CA ASP A 167 -1.90 32.05 2.90
C ASP A 167 -3.17 31.20 2.98
N GLU A 168 -3.11 30.00 3.58
CA GLU A 168 -4.28 29.13 3.72
C GLU A 168 -5.34 29.77 4.62
N PHE A 169 -4.87 30.46 5.67
CA PHE A 169 -5.71 31.18 6.62
C PHE A 169 -5.94 32.64 6.23
N MET A 170 -5.66 33.04 4.98
CA MET A 170 -5.94 34.40 4.50
C MET A 170 -7.07 34.39 3.47
N ASP A 171 -8.12 35.16 3.73
CA ASP A 171 -9.20 35.41 2.77
C ASP A 171 -9.33 36.91 2.51
N ASN A 172 -9.13 37.32 1.26
CA ASN A 172 -9.22 38.73 0.83
C ASN A 172 -8.36 39.70 1.68
N GLY A 173 -7.23 39.22 2.21
CA GLY A 173 -6.32 40.00 3.07
C GLY A 173 -6.67 39.98 4.56
N PHE A 174 -7.70 39.25 4.97
CA PHE A 174 -8.07 39.04 6.37
C PHE A 174 -7.63 37.66 6.84
N LYS A 175 -7.00 37.62 8.03
CA LYS A 175 -6.63 36.36 8.68
C LYS A 175 -7.87 35.71 9.31
N MET A 176 -8.13 34.46 8.94
CA MET A 176 -9.14 33.60 9.52
C MET A 176 -8.56 32.75 10.65
N THR A 177 -9.39 32.40 11.61
CA THR A 177 -9.11 31.35 12.59
C THR A 177 -9.22 29.97 11.94
N PRO A 178 -8.58 28.92 12.50
CA PRO A 178 -8.77 27.54 12.04
C PRO A 178 -10.25 27.10 12.01
N ILE A 179 -11.06 27.61 12.95
CA ILE A 179 -12.50 27.32 13.00
C ILE A 179 -13.23 27.93 11.81
N GLU A 180 -13.01 29.22 11.53
CA GLU A 180 -13.59 29.90 10.37
C GLU A 180 -13.16 29.25 9.05
N PHE A 181 -11.87 28.90 8.95
CA PHE A 181 -11.33 28.17 7.80
C PHE A 181 -12.03 26.82 7.61
N GLY A 182 -12.25 26.07 8.68
CA GLY A 182 -12.92 24.78 8.59
C GLY A 182 -14.40 24.89 8.20
N ILE A 183 -15.12 25.86 8.77
CA ILE A 183 -16.53 26.15 8.42
C ILE A 183 -16.68 26.50 6.94
N LYS A 184 -15.74 27.27 6.37
CA LYS A 184 -15.73 27.63 4.94
C LYS A 184 -15.69 26.40 4.00
N HIS A 185 -15.18 25.27 4.47
CA HIS A 185 -15.03 24.04 3.69
C HIS A 185 -16.12 23.00 3.96
N ARG A 186 -17.23 23.39 4.60
CA ARG A 186 -18.39 22.52 4.81
C ARG A 186 -19.04 22.12 3.50
N VAL A 187 -19.41 20.83 3.39
CA VAL A 187 -20.26 20.32 2.32
C VAL A 187 -21.72 20.41 2.77
N HIS A 188 -22.54 21.14 2.01
CA HIS A 188 -23.98 21.25 2.28
C HIS A 188 -24.72 20.08 1.65
N LEU A 189 -25.19 19.15 2.50
CA LEU A 189 -25.97 18.00 2.07
C LEU A 189 -27.48 18.32 2.15
N PRO A 190 -28.32 17.73 1.28
CA PRO A 190 -29.76 17.92 1.38
C PRO A 190 -30.30 17.49 2.74
N ASN A 191 -31.01 18.40 3.43
CA ASN A 191 -31.61 18.18 4.75
C ASN A 191 -30.62 17.85 5.88
N ASP A 192 -29.36 18.27 5.79
CA ASP A 192 -28.42 18.08 6.90
C ASP A 192 -28.69 19.09 8.03
N GLY A 193 -29.30 18.63 9.12
CA GLY A 193 -29.44 19.41 10.35
C GLY A 193 -28.12 19.65 11.10
N CYS A 194 -26.99 19.60 10.39
CA CYS A 194 -25.66 19.67 10.97
C CYS A 194 -25.31 21.11 11.38
N LYS A 195 -24.66 21.27 12.54
CA LYS A 195 -24.31 22.56 13.11
C LYS A 195 -22.80 22.73 13.08
N ASP A 196 -22.38 23.93 12.71
CA ASP A 196 -20.97 24.29 12.74
C ASP A 196 -20.48 24.40 14.19
N PRO A 197 -19.20 24.10 14.45
CA PRO A 197 -18.61 24.31 15.76
C PRO A 197 -18.65 25.80 16.13
N HIS A 198 -18.70 26.08 17.43
CA HIS A 198 -18.63 27.45 17.91
C HIS A 198 -17.23 28.02 17.68
N VAL A 199 -17.17 29.25 17.16
CA VAL A 199 -15.93 30.04 17.16
C VAL A 199 -15.75 30.52 18.59
N GLU A 200 -15.02 29.76 19.40
CA GLU A 200 -14.58 30.22 20.72
C GLU A 200 -13.33 31.10 20.57
N ASP A 201 -13.27 32.18 21.33
CA ASP A 201 -12.04 32.98 21.49
C ASP A 201 -11.07 32.15 22.34
N ASP A 202 -10.18 31.39 21.69
CA ASP A 202 -9.26 30.51 22.42
C ASP A 202 -8.12 31.31 23.08
N GLU A 203 -8.33 31.69 24.34
CA GLU A 203 -7.29 32.11 25.29
C GLU A 203 -6.87 30.98 26.25
N SER A 204 -7.03 29.71 25.88
CA SER A 204 -6.51 28.60 26.69
C SER A 204 -5.01 28.38 26.39
N LYS A 205 -4.15 29.23 26.96
CA LYS A 205 -2.74 28.85 27.18
C LYS A 205 -2.69 27.78 28.25
N THR A 206 -2.84 26.52 27.86
CA THR A 206 -2.71 25.38 28.75
C THR A 206 -1.23 25.13 29.06
N ASN A 207 -0.92 25.06 30.36
CA ASN A 207 0.41 24.64 30.81
C ASN A 207 0.64 23.19 30.35
N VAL A 208 1.75 22.96 29.65
CA VAL A 208 2.20 21.64 29.18
C VAL A 208 2.25 20.67 30.38
N SER A 209 1.36 19.67 30.38
CA SER A 209 1.28 18.65 31.42
C SER A 209 2.59 17.86 31.51
N ASP A 210 2.94 17.37 32.70
CA ASP A 210 4.07 16.46 32.90
C ASP A 210 3.96 15.18 32.06
N SER A 211 2.75 14.78 31.64
CA SER A 211 2.54 13.66 30.71
C SER A 211 3.00 13.99 29.28
N CYS A 212 3.05 15.28 28.90
CA CYS A 212 3.72 15.72 27.67
C CYS A 212 5.25 15.66 27.79
N LYS A 213 5.83 15.37 28.97
CA LYS A 213 7.27 15.04 29.07
C LYS A 213 7.62 13.69 28.41
N ALA A 214 6.62 12.84 28.13
CA ALA A 214 6.79 11.68 27.26
C ALA A 214 7.32 12.07 25.86
N PHE A 215 7.21 13.35 25.46
CA PHE A 215 7.75 13.86 24.20
C PHE A 215 9.27 13.98 24.14
N GLN A 216 10.00 13.78 25.26
CA GLN A 216 11.44 13.49 25.15
C GLN A 216 11.71 12.27 24.26
N ILE A 217 10.74 11.36 24.08
CA ILE A 217 10.82 10.24 23.14
C ILE A 217 11.09 10.73 21.72
N PHE A 218 10.37 11.74 21.21
CA PHE A 218 10.58 12.25 19.83
C PHE A 218 11.96 12.87 19.59
N HIS A 219 12.62 13.31 20.66
CA HIS A 219 13.98 13.83 20.63
C HIS A 219 15.04 12.78 21.03
N GLY A 220 14.62 11.55 21.34
CA GLY A 220 15.53 10.46 21.66
C GLY A 220 16.32 10.00 20.44
N ASP A 221 17.52 9.46 20.68
CA ASP A 221 18.43 9.02 19.60
C ASP A 221 17.77 8.02 18.63
N SER A 222 16.80 7.23 19.09
CA SER A 222 16.03 6.29 18.26
C SER A 222 15.19 6.95 17.17
N TRP A 223 14.86 8.24 17.31
CA TRP A 223 14.07 9.03 16.36
C TRP A 223 14.95 9.96 15.50
N SER A 224 16.27 9.86 15.62
CA SER A 224 17.23 10.71 14.87
C SER A 224 17.04 10.64 13.35
N SER A 225 16.54 9.53 12.81
CA SER A 225 16.21 9.38 11.38
C SER A 225 15.06 10.30 10.94
N CYS A 226 14.19 10.73 11.86
CA CYS A 226 13.03 11.58 11.62
C CYS A 226 13.32 13.08 11.85
N ALA A 227 14.21 13.40 12.79
CA ALA A 227 14.42 14.77 13.29
C ALA A 227 14.86 15.79 12.22
N GLY A 228 15.48 15.34 11.13
CA GLY A 228 15.86 16.17 9.98
C GLY A 228 14.86 16.19 8.83
N LEU A 229 13.81 15.36 8.90
CA LEU A 229 12.83 15.18 7.83
C LEU A 229 11.48 15.83 8.14
N ILE A 230 11.06 15.77 9.41
CA ILE A 230 9.80 16.33 9.89
C ILE A 230 10.01 17.11 11.18
N SER A 231 9.33 18.25 11.32
CA SER A 231 9.36 19.04 12.56
C SER A 231 8.45 18.43 13.61
N ALA A 232 8.97 18.10 14.78
CA ALA A 232 8.19 17.55 15.89
C ALA A 232 7.30 18.60 16.59
N GLU A 233 7.63 19.88 16.49
CA GLU A 233 6.97 20.95 17.26
C GLU A 233 5.45 20.97 17.06
N ALA A 234 5.00 20.91 15.82
CA ALA A 234 3.57 20.94 15.50
C ALA A 234 2.81 19.72 16.06
N PHE A 235 3.44 18.55 16.06
CA PHE A 235 2.88 17.32 16.64
C PHE A 235 2.92 17.34 18.17
N ILE A 236 3.94 17.95 18.78
CA ILE A 236 4.00 18.20 20.22
C ILE A 236 2.78 19.03 20.64
N GLN A 237 2.51 20.13 19.94
CA GLN A 237 1.35 20.99 20.24
C GLN A 237 0.02 20.25 20.03
N ALA A 238 -0.13 19.49 18.94
CA ALA A 238 -1.31 18.67 18.71
C ALA A 238 -1.58 17.69 19.86
N CYS A 239 -0.53 17.04 20.37
CA CYS A 239 -0.71 16.13 21.48
C CYS A 239 -1.02 16.82 22.81
N VAL A 240 -0.49 18.02 23.07
CA VAL A 240 -0.88 18.78 24.26
C VAL A 240 -2.40 18.96 24.28
N VAL A 241 -2.99 19.28 23.13
CA VAL A 241 -4.45 19.37 22.96
C VAL A 241 -5.13 18.03 23.21
N ASP A 242 -4.64 16.92 22.63
CA ASP A 242 -5.21 15.58 22.87
C ASP A 242 -5.21 15.21 24.36
N MET A 243 -4.11 15.49 25.05
CA MET A 243 -3.95 15.17 26.48
C MET A 243 -4.87 16.01 27.36
N CYS A 244 -5.15 17.26 26.98
CA CYS A 244 -6.11 18.11 27.69
C CYS A 244 -7.55 17.66 27.49
N ALA A 245 -7.89 17.13 26.31
CA ALA A 245 -9.23 16.61 26.02
C ALA A 245 -9.52 15.26 26.70
N CYS A 246 -8.48 14.55 27.16
CA CYS A 246 -8.65 13.24 27.77
C CYS A 246 -8.98 13.30 29.26
N ASN A 247 -10.20 12.86 29.60
CA ASN A 247 -10.58 12.59 30.99
C ASN A 247 -9.80 11.40 31.56
N ASN A 248 -9.63 11.36 32.89
CA ASN A 248 -8.82 10.45 33.73
C ASN A 248 -8.96 8.90 33.55
N GLY A 249 -9.40 8.37 32.40
CA GLY A 249 -9.31 6.96 32.02
C GLY A 249 -8.08 6.71 31.13
N THR A 250 -7.16 5.86 31.60
CA THR A 250 -5.89 5.44 30.96
C THR A 250 -5.34 6.43 29.92
N SER A 251 -4.60 7.43 30.42
CA SER A 251 -3.90 8.51 29.69
C SER A 251 -3.12 8.09 28.43
N ASP A 252 -2.82 6.81 28.30
CA ASP A 252 -1.87 6.28 27.33
C ASP A 252 -2.47 6.10 25.93
N LEU A 253 -3.80 6.05 25.80
CA LEU A 253 -4.47 5.87 24.50
C LEU A 253 -4.58 7.17 23.69
N CYS A 254 -4.60 8.32 24.35
CA CYS A 254 -4.81 9.62 23.71
C CYS A 254 -3.59 10.11 22.93
N ILE A 255 -2.40 9.78 23.41
CA ILE A 255 -1.15 10.07 22.72
C ILE A 255 -0.94 9.18 21.49
N CYS A 256 -1.61 8.02 21.41
CA CYS A 256 -1.38 7.06 20.35
C CYS A 256 -1.65 7.67 18.98
N SER A 257 -2.73 8.43 18.78
CA SER A 257 -3.09 8.96 17.46
C SER A 257 -2.02 9.93 16.94
N THR A 258 -1.59 10.89 17.75
CA THR A 258 -0.55 11.86 17.35
C THR A 258 0.84 11.22 17.20
N MET A 259 1.19 10.25 18.05
CA MET A 259 2.43 9.48 17.92
C MET A 259 2.42 8.59 16.65
N SER A 260 1.27 8.00 16.33
CA SER A 260 1.07 7.23 15.09
C SER A 260 1.24 8.11 13.88
N GLU A 261 0.66 9.32 13.90
CA GLU A 261 0.79 10.25 12.79
C GLU A 261 2.24 10.68 12.59
N PHE A 262 2.96 11.04 13.65
CA PHE A 262 4.37 11.40 13.55
C PHE A 262 5.22 10.25 13.01
N SER A 263 5.00 9.02 13.50
CA SER A 263 5.67 7.81 13.00
C SER A 263 5.41 7.61 11.49
N ARG A 264 4.15 7.74 11.07
CA ARG A 264 3.73 7.59 9.68
C ARG A 264 4.34 8.65 8.77
N GLN A 265 4.32 9.92 9.17
CA GLN A 265 4.95 11.02 8.44
C GLN A 265 6.46 10.82 8.34
N CYS A 266 7.12 10.32 9.40
CA CYS A 266 8.55 10.02 9.36
C CYS A 266 8.86 8.89 8.36
N SER A 267 8.13 7.77 8.43
CA SER A 267 8.30 6.65 7.49
C SER A 267 8.10 7.09 6.05
N HIS A 268 7.07 7.91 5.80
CA HIS A 268 6.79 8.42 4.46
C HIS A 268 7.88 9.36 3.95
N ALA A 269 8.48 10.17 4.82
CA ALA A 269 9.61 11.05 4.49
C ALA A 269 10.91 10.30 4.11
N GLY A 270 10.91 8.96 4.20
CA GLY A 270 12.10 8.13 4.04
C GLY A 270 12.88 7.89 5.33
N GLY A 271 12.38 8.38 6.47
CA GLY A 271 12.90 8.08 7.78
C GLY A 271 12.57 6.64 8.22
N GLN A 272 13.17 6.22 9.34
CA GLN A 272 12.90 4.91 9.92
C GLN A 272 12.52 5.11 11.39
N PRO A 273 11.21 5.31 11.68
CA PRO A 273 10.76 5.42 13.07
C PRO A 273 11.06 4.10 13.81
N PRO A 274 11.39 4.16 15.12
CA PRO A 274 11.56 2.97 15.92
C PRO A 274 10.19 2.31 16.19
N ASN A 275 10.17 1.01 16.44
CA ASN A 275 8.98 0.33 16.94
C ASN A 275 8.68 0.78 18.38
N TRP A 276 7.91 1.86 18.51
CA TRP A 276 7.63 2.54 19.76
C TRP A 276 6.43 1.95 20.51
N ARG A 277 5.54 1.23 19.81
CA ARG A 277 4.42 0.51 20.42
C ARG A 277 4.91 -0.66 21.26
N ARG A 278 4.21 -0.89 22.37
CA ARG A 278 4.42 -2.03 23.27
C ARG A 278 3.07 -2.69 23.58
N PRO A 279 3.02 -3.95 24.04
CA PRO A 279 1.76 -4.61 24.36
C PRO A 279 0.88 -3.84 25.37
N ASP A 280 1.50 -3.09 26.27
CA ASP A 280 0.88 -2.24 27.29
C ASP A 280 0.73 -0.76 26.87
N PHE A 281 1.25 -0.38 25.71
CA PHE A 281 1.26 1.01 25.24
C PHE A 281 1.00 1.09 23.73
N CYS A 282 -0.22 1.49 23.36
CA CYS A 282 -0.66 1.61 21.97
C CYS A 282 -0.48 0.31 21.14
N GLY A 283 -0.51 -0.85 21.78
CA GLY A 283 -0.27 -2.14 21.14
C GLY A 283 -1.29 -2.44 20.03
N LYS A 284 -0.81 -3.00 18.92
CA LYS A 284 -1.63 -3.48 17.80
C LYS A 284 -1.49 -5.01 17.69
N GLN A 285 -2.61 -5.68 17.43
CA GLN A 285 -2.65 -7.14 17.26
C GLN A 285 -2.58 -7.50 15.79
N CYS A 286 -1.77 -8.50 15.47
CA CYS A 286 -1.62 -9.04 14.12
C CYS A 286 -2.18 -10.47 14.06
N ALA A 287 -2.78 -10.82 12.93
CA ALA A 287 -3.21 -12.19 12.66
C ALA A 287 -2.00 -13.12 12.49
N TYR A 288 -2.23 -14.42 12.65
CA TYR A 288 -1.20 -15.46 12.55
C TYR A 288 -0.01 -15.18 13.49
N ASN A 289 1.21 -15.39 13.00
CA ASN A 289 2.48 -15.08 13.65
C ASN A 289 3.17 -13.84 13.05
N MET A 290 2.41 -12.96 12.39
CA MET A 290 2.91 -11.67 11.90
C MET A 290 3.26 -10.74 13.07
N ARG A 291 4.10 -9.74 12.79
CA ARG A 291 4.52 -8.73 13.75
C ARG A 291 4.17 -7.33 13.24
N PHE A 292 3.78 -6.47 14.16
CA PHE A 292 3.57 -5.07 13.84
C PHE A 292 4.91 -4.38 13.65
N GLU A 293 5.06 -3.64 12.55
CA GLU A 293 6.22 -2.79 12.26
C GLU A 293 5.73 -1.38 11.94
N GLU A 294 6.46 -0.36 12.40
CA GLU A 294 6.13 1.06 12.14
C GLU A 294 6.52 1.52 10.73
N SER A 295 7.43 0.81 10.06
CA SER A 295 7.94 1.19 8.75
C SER A 295 8.51 0.00 7.99
N ALA A 296 7.67 -0.62 7.17
CA ALA A 296 8.02 -1.71 6.26
C ALA A 296 7.30 -1.56 4.90
N PHE A 297 7.80 -2.25 3.86
CA PHE A 297 7.17 -2.21 2.55
C PHE A 297 5.84 -3.00 2.58
N PRO A 298 4.72 -2.43 2.10
CA PRO A 298 3.43 -3.11 2.07
C PRO A 298 3.41 -4.32 1.13
N CYS A 299 4.29 -4.35 0.13
CA CYS A 299 4.45 -5.48 -0.78
C CYS A 299 5.21 -6.65 -0.10
N MET A 300 4.50 -7.46 0.67
CA MET A 300 5.07 -8.63 1.34
C MET A 300 5.36 -9.76 0.35
N ASP A 301 6.49 -10.45 0.53
CA ASP A 301 6.78 -11.67 -0.23
C ASP A 301 5.87 -12.81 0.27
N THR A 302 5.31 -13.56 -0.68
CA THR A 302 4.48 -14.74 -0.43
C THR A 302 5.13 -16.00 -0.99
N CYS A 303 4.57 -17.17 -0.68
CA CYS A 303 5.06 -18.42 -1.26
C CYS A 303 4.92 -18.44 -2.79
N THR A 304 3.87 -17.84 -3.35
CA THR A 304 3.73 -17.74 -4.81
C THR A 304 4.53 -16.59 -5.42
N HIS A 305 4.70 -15.46 -4.72
CA HIS A 305 5.37 -14.26 -5.21
C HIS A 305 6.51 -13.82 -4.28
N GLN A 306 7.72 -14.34 -4.53
CA GLN A 306 8.87 -14.26 -3.62
C GLN A 306 9.75 -13.01 -3.73
N ASP A 307 9.53 -12.20 -4.76
CA ASP A 307 10.37 -11.04 -5.09
C ASP A 307 9.53 -9.75 -5.20
N THR A 308 8.32 -9.76 -4.63
CA THR A 308 7.35 -8.66 -4.71
C THR A 308 7.91 -7.40 -4.04
N ARG A 309 8.67 -7.57 -2.95
CA ARG A 309 9.32 -6.47 -2.24
C ARG A 309 10.32 -5.71 -3.11
N LEU A 310 10.99 -6.36 -4.07
CA LEU A 310 12.03 -5.74 -4.91
C LEU A 310 11.47 -4.76 -5.94
N VAL A 311 10.20 -4.94 -6.32
CA VAL A 311 9.49 -4.13 -7.33
C VAL A 311 8.36 -3.31 -6.69
N CYS A 312 8.40 -3.12 -5.37
CA CYS A 312 7.38 -2.39 -4.65
C CYS A 312 7.48 -0.88 -4.96
N GLU A 313 6.47 -0.35 -5.64
CA GLU A 313 6.35 1.08 -5.93
C GLU A 313 5.78 1.88 -4.75
N ASP A 314 5.44 1.21 -3.65
CA ASP A 314 4.83 1.83 -2.48
C ASP A 314 5.86 2.27 -1.45
N HIS A 315 5.61 3.43 -0.84
CA HIS A 315 6.33 3.87 0.35
C HIS A 315 6.13 2.89 1.50
N LYS A 316 7.08 2.89 2.44
CA LYS A 316 6.97 2.10 3.66
C LYS A 316 5.82 2.62 4.52
N THR A 317 5.01 1.70 5.02
CA THR A 317 3.89 1.98 5.92
C THR A 317 4.01 1.17 7.20
N ASP A 318 3.25 1.56 8.20
CA ASP A 318 3.03 0.73 9.37
C ASP A 318 2.01 -0.38 9.06
N GLY A 319 2.07 -1.49 9.80
CA GLY A 319 1.22 -2.64 9.54
C GLY A 319 1.74 -3.96 10.11
N CYS A 320 1.05 -5.05 9.76
CA CYS A 320 1.44 -6.40 10.14
C CYS A 320 2.24 -7.07 9.03
N PHE A 321 3.46 -7.50 9.36
CA PHE A 321 4.40 -8.07 8.40
C PHE A 321 5.01 -9.39 8.88
N CYS A 322 5.47 -10.19 7.93
CA CYS A 322 6.26 -11.39 8.25
C CYS A 322 7.65 -11.03 8.78
N PRO A 323 8.13 -11.71 9.85
CA PRO A 323 9.48 -11.51 10.36
C PRO A 323 10.57 -11.73 9.29
N PRO A 324 11.75 -11.10 9.43
CA PRO A 324 12.86 -11.31 8.51
C PRO A 324 13.20 -12.80 8.33
N GLY A 325 13.39 -13.23 7.08
CA GLY A 325 13.69 -14.62 6.73
C GLY A 325 12.46 -15.51 6.52
N THR A 326 11.25 -14.97 6.63
CA THR A 326 9.98 -15.69 6.37
C THR A 326 9.16 -15.01 5.28
N VAL A 327 8.26 -15.76 4.63
CA VAL A 327 7.29 -15.29 3.64
C VAL A 327 5.89 -15.69 4.08
N PHE A 328 4.86 -14.97 3.61
CA PHE A 328 3.49 -15.33 3.92
C PHE A 328 3.03 -16.53 3.09
N ASP A 329 2.44 -17.53 3.74
CA ASP A 329 1.83 -18.69 3.07
C ASP A 329 0.45 -18.34 2.53
N ASP A 330 0.41 -17.86 1.29
CA ASP A 330 -0.81 -17.53 0.55
C ASP A 330 -1.47 -18.75 -0.12
N ILE A 331 -0.93 -19.95 0.08
CA ILE A 331 -1.43 -21.20 -0.49
C ILE A 331 -2.29 -21.96 0.52
N SER A 332 -1.77 -22.13 1.74
CA SER A 332 -2.43 -22.87 2.83
C SER A 332 -2.75 -22.00 4.04
N GLU A 333 -2.46 -20.69 3.98
CA GLU A 333 -2.78 -19.71 5.03
C GLU A 333 -2.23 -20.09 6.41
N ARG A 334 -1.03 -20.68 6.47
CA ARG A 334 -0.37 -21.06 7.74
C ARG A 334 0.33 -19.90 8.45
N GLY A 335 0.26 -18.69 7.89
CA GLY A 335 0.98 -17.52 8.38
C GLY A 335 2.36 -17.37 7.75
N CYS A 336 3.32 -16.85 8.51
CA CYS A 336 4.69 -16.62 8.07
C CYS A 336 5.54 -17.86 8.27
N ILE A 337 6.06 -18.42 7.18
CA ILE A 337 6.87 -19.65 7.16
C ILE A 337 8.22 -19.43 6.45
N PRO A 338 9.23 -20.26 6.71
CA PRO A 338 10.46 -20.26 5.93
C PRO A 338 10.19 -20.56 4.45
N ARG A 339 10.93 -19.92 3.54
CA ARG A 339 10.77 -20.11 2.08
C ARG A 339 10.88 -21.58 1.66
N SER A 340 11.75 -22.35 2.32
CA SER A 340 11.94 -23.79 2.09
C SER A 340 10.69 -24.65 2.37
N GLU A 341 9.75 -24.13 3.17
CA GLU A 341 8.50 -24.80 3.54
C GLU A 341 7.31 -24.41 2.66
N CYS A 342 7.52 -23.54 1.67
CA CYS A 342 6.50 -23.16 0.72
C CYS A 342 6.05 -24.37 -0.11
N GLN A 343 4.75 -24.63 -0.05
CA GLN A 343 4.09 -25.67 -0.82
C GLN A 343 3.85 -25.20 -2.26
N CYS A 344 3.60 -26.14 -3.17
CA CYS A 344 3.23 -25.82 -4.55
C CYS A 344 1.77 -26.20 -4.79
N LYS A 345 1.07 -25.41 -5.60
CA LYS A 345 -0.32 -25.67 -5.98
C LYS A 345 -0.40 -26.03 -7.46
N HIS A 346 -1.09 -27.13 -7.75
CA HIS A 346 -1.47 -27.53 -9.10
C HIS A 346 -2.93 -28.03 -9.08
N ASP A 347 -3.15 -29.34 -9.19
CA ASP A 347 -4.43 -30.03 -9.02
C ASP A 347 -4.77 -30.24 -7.53
N ARG A 348 -3.73 -30.31 -6.70
CA ARG A 348 -3.81 -30.23 -5.25
C ARG A 348 -2.62 -29.43 -4.71
N ILE A 349 -2.53 -29.37 -3.39
CA ILE A 349 -1.38 -28.82 -2.68
C ILE A 349 -0.33 -29.93 -2.54
N TYR A 350 0.93 -29.58 -2.82
CA TYR A 350 2.10 -30.44 -2.78
C TYR A 350 3.09 -29.91 -1.76
N ASP A 351 3.59 -30.78 -0.89
CA ASP A 351 4.63 -30.41 0.07
C ASP A 351 5.97 -30.15 -0.63
N SER A 352 6.83 -29.35 0.00
CA SER A 352 8.20 -29.14 -0.47
C SER A 352 8.93 -30.48 -0.59
N GLY A 353 9.51 -30.74 -1.76
CA GLY A 353 10.13 -32.02 -2.15
C GLY A 353 9.18 -33.04 -2.79
N GLU A 354 7.86 -32.80 -2.81
CA GLU A 354 6.91 -33.70 -3.46
C GLU A 354 6.95 -33.58 -4.99
N VAL A 355 6.74 -34.70 -5.69
CA VAL A 355 6.87 -34.78 -7.16
C VAL A 355 5.51 -34.91 -7.84
N TYR A 356 5.17 -33.93 -8.66
CA TYR A 356 4.10 -34.00 -9.65
C TYR A 356 4.60 -34.70 -10.92
N ARG A 357 3.90 -35.75 -11.35
CA ARG A 357 4.26 -36.51 -12.56
C ARG A 357 3.18 -36.34 -13.61
N HIS A 358 3.56 -35.82 -14.78
CA HIS A 358 2.66 -35.71 -15.91
C HIS A 358 3.34 -36.11 -17.21
N GLU A 359 2.85 -37.18 -17.83
CA GLU A 359 3.33 -37.76 -19.09
C GLU A 359 4.85 -37.99 -19.20
N LYS A 360 5.59 -36.93 -19.57
CA LYS A 360 7.03 -36.87 -19.89
C LYS A 360 7.79 -35.94 -18.93
N THR A 361 7.13 -35.35 -17.94
CA THR A 361 7.73 -34.37 -17.04
C THR A 361 7.52 -34.78 -15.60
N ASN A 362 8.62 -34.81 -14.83
CA ASN A 362 8.55 -34.86 -13.37
C ASN A 362 8.88 -33.46 -12.85
N CYS A 363 7.97 -32.88 -12.10
CA CYS A 363 8.17 -31.59 -11.46
C CYS A 363 8.26 -31.80 -9.96
N THR A 364 9.38 -31.41 -9.37
CA THR A 364 9.56 -31.40 -7.91
C THR A 364 9.17 -30.04 -7.38
N CYS A 365 8.35 -30.01 -6.33
CA CYS A 365 8.05 -28.77 -5.62
C CYS A 365 9.26 -28.34 -4.81
N SER A 366 9.72 -27.11 -4.99
CA SER A 366 10.87 -26.55 -4.30
C SER A 366 10.62 -25.06 -4.06
N GLU A 367 10.56 -24.64 -2.80
CA GLU A 367 10.33 -23.25 -2.41
C GLU A 367 9.11 -22.62 -3.13
N GLY A 368 7.96 -23.29 -3.15
CA GLY A 368 6.75 -22.79 -3.84
C GLY A 368 6.83 -22.71 -5.37
N LYS A 369 7.94 -23.17 -5.97
CA LYS A 369 8.16 -23.21 -7.42
C LYS A 369 8.27 -24.66 -7.91
N TRP A 370 7.91 -24.88 -9.17
CA TRP A 370 8.03 -26.18 -9.82
C TRP A 370 9.36 -26.30 -10.55
N GLU A 371 10.21 -27.22 -10.11
CA GLU A 371 11.44 -27.59 -10.80
C GLU A 371 11.18 -28.84 -11.66
N CYS A 372 11.01 -28.63 -12.97
CA CYS A 372 10.57 -29.67 -13.89
C CYS A 372 11.71 -30.24 -14.73
N GLU A 373 11.84 -31.57 -14.73
CA GLU A 373 12.71 -32.33 -15.62
C GLU A 373 11.85 -33.07 -16.67
N THR A 374 12.14 -32.83 -17.96
CA THR A 374 11.49 -33.53 -19.06
C THR A 374 12.36 -34.68 -19.54
N PHE A 375 11.79 -35.88 -19.61
CA PHE A 375 12.48 -37.07 -20.10
C PHE A 375 12.29 -37.22 -21.61
N GLU A 376 13.40 -37.39 -22.34
CA GLU A 376 13.35 -37.77 -23.75
C GLU A 376 12.81 -39.20 -23.90
N ARG A 377 11.74 -39.36 -24.67
CA ARG A 377 11.32 -40.66 -25.22
C ARG A 377 11.55 -40.66 -26.73
N PRO A 378 11.79 -41.82 -27.35
CA PRO A 378 11.82 -41.93 -28.81
C PRO A 378 10.53 -41.33 -29.39
N ALA A 379 10.67 -40.41 -30.35
CA ALA A 379 9.54 -39.97 -31.15
C ALA A 379 9.26 -41.04 -32.22
N THR A 380 7.99 -41.37 -32.44
CA THR A 380 7.58 -42.39 -33.41
C THR A 380 6.83 -41.74 -34.56
N CYS A 381 7.28 -41.99 -35.79
CA CYS A 381 6.51 -41.77 -37.00
C CYS A 381 5.87 -43.09 -37.42
N ALA A 382 4.58 -43.10 -37.75
CA ALA A 382 3.85 -44.31 -38.11
C ALA A 382 3.19 -44.17 -39.48
N VAL A 383 3.11 -45.29 -40.20
CA VAL A 383 2.34 -45.44 -41.44
C VAL A 383 1.38 -46.60 -41.29
N GLU A 384 0.10 -46.30 -41.15
CA GLU A 384 -0.98 -47.24 -40.93
C GLU A 384 -1.79 -47.41 -42.22
N GLU A 385 -2.25 -48.64 -42.48
CA GLU A 385 -3.17 -48.99 -43.58
C GLU A 385 -2.77 -48.53 -45.00
N GLY A 386 -1.50 -48.19 -45.24
CA GLY A 386 -1.03 -47.80 -46.58
C GLY A 386 -0.97 -46.30 -46.83
N SER A 387 -1.89 -45.54 -46.26
CA SER A 387 -2.11 -44.13 -46.60
C SER A 387 -2.32 -43.22 -45.39
N HIS A 388 -2.35 -43.73 -44.15
CA HIS A 388 -2.48 -42.93 -42.94
C HIS A 388 -1.11 -42.72 -42.29
N PHE A 389 -0.73 -41.47 -42.10
CA PHE A 389 0.56 -41.08 -41.57
C PHE A 389 0.38 -40.35 -40.25
N THR A 390 1.21 -40.70 -39.27
CA THR A 390 1.35 -39.97 -38.00
C THR A 390 2.79 -39.48 -37.92
N THR A 391 2.99 -38.17 -37.91
CA THR A 391 4.32 -37.54 -37.81
C THR A 391 4.92 -37.67 -36.41
N PHE A 392 6.22 -37.39 -36.28
CA PHE A 392 6.94 -37.45 -34.99
C PHE A 392 6.38 -36.50 -33.91
N ASP A 393 5.72 -35.41 -34.30
CA ASP A 393 5.04 -34.43 -33.43
C ASP A 393 3.55 -34.76 -33.19
N GLY A 394 3.04 -35.87 -33.73
CA GLY A 394 1.69 -36.39 -33.48
C GLY A 394 0.62 -35.92 -34.46
N THR A 395 0.98 -35.23 -35.54
CA THR A 395 0.03 -34.81 -36.58
C THR A 395 -0.37 -35.99 -37.45
N THR A 396 -1.67 -36.19 -37.64
CA THR A 396 -2.21 -37.27 -38.48
C THR A 396 -2.72 -36.76 -39.82
N TYR A 397 -2.38 -37.44 -40.91
CA TYR A 397 -2.86 -37.08 -42.25
C TYR A 397 -2.99 -38.31 -43.17
N ALA A 398 -3.82 -38.19 -44.20
CA ALA A 398 -3.95 -39.21 -45.23
C ALA A 398 -3.26 -38.76 -46.51
N PHE A 399 -2.41 -39.61 -47.09
CA PHE A 399 -1.72 -39.34 -48.34
C PHE A 399 -1.74 -40.57 -49.24
N HIS A 400 -2.21 -40.37 -50.48
CA HIS A 400 -2.41 -41.44 -51.46
C HIS A 400 -1.49 -41.20 -52.65
N GLY A 401 -0.22 -41.60 -52.52
CA GLY A 401 0.78 -41.50 -53.57
C GLY A 401 1.16 -42.85 -54.17
N ASN A 402 1.58 -42.88 -55.44
CA ASN A 402 2.03 -44.09 -56.15
C ASN A 402 3.51 -44.04 -56.58
N CYS A 403 4.35 -43.37 -55.79
CA CYS A 403 5.78 -43.17 -56.06
C CYS A 403 6.62 -43.58 -54.83
N ILE A 404 7.94 -43.54 -54.95
CA ILE A 404 8.86 -43.70 -53.82
C ILE A 404 8.95 -42.36 -53.09
N TYR A 405 8.66 -42.37 -51.78
CA TYR A 405 8.69 -41.19 -50.93
C TYR A 405 9.64 -41.40 -49.75
N THR A 406 10.39 -40.35 -49.40
CA THR A 406 11.23 -40.37 -48.19
C THR A 406 10.37 -40.09 -46.96
N LEU A 407 10.25 -41.06 -46.05
CA LEU A 407 9.47 -40.91 -44.81
C LEU A 407 10.20 -40.11 -43.73
N ALA A 408 11.49 -40.39 -43.54
CA ALA A 408 12.34 -39.66 -42.61
C ALA A 408 13.79 -39.66 -43.12
N LYS A 409 14.48 -38.52 -43.00
CA LYS A 409 15.90 -38.40 -43.31
C LYS A 409 16.52 -37.43 -42.31
N VAL A 410 17.64 -37.82 -41.71
CA VAL A 410 18.42 -36.93 -40.84
C VAL A 410 19.19 -35.95 -41.72
N GLU A 411 18.93 -34.66 -41.56
CA GLU A 411 19.69 -33.59 -42.20
C GLU A 411 20.74 -33.09 -41.20
N SER A 412 21.97 -33.63 -41.27
CA SER A 412 23.06 -33.23 -40.39
C SER A 412 24.04 -32.28 -41.10
N LYS A 413 24.55 -31.27 -40.36
CA LYS A 413 25.82 -30.60 -40.67
C LYS A 413 27.01 -31.18 -39.89
N VAL A 414 26.83 -32.28 -39.14
CA VAL A 414 27.85 -32.86 -38.25
C VAL A 414 27.95 -34.38 -38.46
N ASN A 415 29.10 -34.81 -38.97
CA ASN A 415 29.42 -36.15 -39.50
C ASN A 415 29.40 -37.32 -38.49
N SER A 416 28.31 -37.56 -37.76
CA SER A 416 28.28 -38.69 -36.82
C SER A 416 26.91 -39.31 -36.50
N VAL A 417 25.92 -39.21 -37.39
CA VAL A 417 24.68 -40.00 -37.25
C VAL A 417 24.45 -40.87 -38.48
N SER A 418 24.29 -42.17 -38.27
CA SER A 418 24.04 -43.16 -39.31
C SER A 418 22.75 -42.84 -40.07
N PHE A 419 22.80 -42.87 -41.40
CA PHE A 419 21.62 -42.76 -42.24
C PHE A 419 20.78 -44.04 -42.09
N PHE A 420 19.49 -43.90 -41.83
CA PHE A 420 18.50 -44.95 -42.00
C PHE A 420 17.39 -44.43 -42.91
N ILE A 421 17.19 -45.11 -44.03
CA ILE A 421 16.08 -44.88 -44.95
C ILE A 421 15.05 -45.97 -44.63
N VAL A 422 13.84 -45.57 -44.29
CA VAL A 422 12.70 -46.49 -44.19
C VAL A 422 11.93 -46.36 -45.50
N ASP A 423 12.26 -47.21 -46.47
CA ASP A 423 11.51 -47.33 -47.72
C ASP A 423 10.31 -48.27 -47.52
N LYS A 424 9.21 -47.99 -48.22
CA LYS A 424 8.04 -48.87 -48.31
C LYS A 424 7.87 -49.40 -49.71
#